data_AF-U9V7X7-F1
#
_entry.id   AF-U9V7X7-F1
#
_cell.length_a   1.000
_cell.length_b   1.000
_cell.length_c   1.000
_cell.angle_alpha   90.00
_cell.angle_beta   90.00
_cell.angle_gamma   90.00
#
_symmetry.space_group_name_H-M   'P 1'
#
loop_
_entity.id
_entity.type
_entity.pdbx_description
1 polymer ?
#
loop_
_entity_poly.entity_id
_entity_poly.type
_entity_poly.pdbx_seq_one_letter_code
_entity_poly.pdbx_strand_id
1 'polypeptide(L)'
;LIWWNSYKKNFPILSAMAKDHLAIQATSVSCEQAFSIAGLTISKVRNRLNPETACALLCLKSWITEKIGEDNNEDDQPDSDDDGDDGEKENETNE
;
A
#
# COMPACT_ATOMS: atom_id res chain seq x y z
N LEU A 1 5.74 1.89 2.62
CA LEU A 1 6.04 2.94 1.61
C LEU A 1 5.31 4.27 1.84
N ILE A 2 4.39 4.38 2.82
CA ILE A 2 3.55 5.56 3.08
C ILE A 2 4.38 6.84 3.22
N TRP A 3 5.46 6.79 4.01
CA TRP A 3 6.35 7.94 4.22
C TRP A 3 6.96 8.47 2.90
N TRP A 4 7.55 7.60 2.07
CA TRP A 4 8.10 7.99 0.76
C TRP A 4 7.05 8.50 -0.21
N ASN A 5 5.79 8.13 -0.02
CA ASN A 5 4.67 8.64 -0.81
C ASN A 5 4.33 10.09 -0.42
N SER A 6 4.29 10.41 0.88
CA SER A 6 4.04 11.77 1.37
C SER A 6 5.15 12.75 0.98
N TYR A 7 6.41 12.30 0.94
CA TYR A 7 7.57 13.15 0.59
C TYR A 7 7.99 13.09 -0.89
N LYS A 8 7.19 12.43 -1.76
CA LYS A 8 7.50 12.28 -3.18
C LYS A 8 7.69 13.63 -3.90
N LYS A 9 6.95 14.67 -3.52
CA LYS A 9 7.07 16.02 -4.12
C LYS A 9 8.41 16.69 -3.80
N ASN A 10 8.92 16.50 -2.57
CA ASN A 10 10.17 17.09 -2.12
C ASN A 10 11.39 16.32 -2.64
N PHE A 11 11.27 15.00 -2.77
CA PHE A 11 12.36 14.13 -3.20
C PHE A 11 11.91 13.15 -4.30
N PRO A 12 11.65 13.64 -5.53
CA PRO A 12 11.06 12.81 -6.59
C PRO A 12 11.97 11.64 -7.01
N ILE A 13 13.27 11.90 -7.13
CA ILE A 13 14.27 10.89 -7.55
C ILE A 13 14.53 9.88 -6.43
N LEU A 14 14.67 10.35 -5.19
CA LEU A 14 14.94 9.48 -4.04
C LEU A 14 13.72 8.64 -3.65
N SER A 15 12.51 9.20 -3.75
CA SER A 15 11.26 8.45 -3.54
C SER A 15 11.08 7.35 -4.58
N ALA A 16 11.49 7.58 -5.83
CA ALA A 16 11.49 6.53 -6.87
C ALA A 16 12.47 5.40 -6.53
N MET A 17 13.73 5.73 -6.21
CA MET A 17 14.71 4.72 -5.80
C MET A 17 14.29 3.96 -4.54
N ALA A 18 13.72 4.65 -3.56
CA ALA A 18 13.22 4.01 -2.34
C ALA A 18 12.06 3.05 -2.62
N LYS A 19 11.18 3.34 -3.59
CA LYS A 19 10.15 2.40 -4.01
C LYS A 19 10.75 1.14 -4.62
N ASP A 20 11.74 1.30 -5.50
CA ASP A 20 12.38 0.16 -6.16
C ASP A 20 13.15 -0.73 -5.17
N HIS A 21 13.90 -0.12 -4.25
CA HIS A 21 14.72 -0.85 -3.29
C HIS A 21 13.95 -1.43 -2.11
N LEU A 22 12.92 -0.75 -1.61
CA LEU A 22 12.14 -1.22 -0.46
C LEU A 22 10.96 -2.11 -0.84
N ALA A 23 10.56 -2.16 -2.11
CA ALA A 23 9.58 -3.12 -2.60
C ALA A 23 10.16 -4.53 -2.72
N ILE A 24 11.48 -4.65 -2.86
CA ILE A 24 12.17 -5.95 -2.87
C ILE A 24 12.18 -6.50 -1.44
N GLN A 25 11.69 -7.72 -1.28
CA GLN A 25 11.77 -8.42 0.01
C GLN A 25 13.23 -8.67 0.35
N ALA A 26 13.66 -8.24 1.54
CA ALA A 26 15.03 -8.42 2.02
C ALA A 26 15.38 -9.90 2.33
N THR A 27 14.40 -10.80 2.33
CA THR A 27 14.56 -12.20 2.78
C THR A 27 13.90 -13.17 1.81
N SER A 28 14.40 -14.43 1.78
CA SER A 28 13.84 -15.52 0.97
C SER A 28 12.48 -16.03 1.48
N VAL A 29 12.03 -15.59 2.66
CA VAL A 29 10.85 -16.10 3.37
C VAL A 29 9.60 -16.09 2.49
N SER A 30 9.42 -15.06 1.69
CA SER A 30 8.25 -14.94 0.82
C SER A 30 8.31 -15.86 -0.39
N CYS A 31 9.51 -16.12 -0.93
CA CYS A 31 9.71 -17.16 -1.94
C CYS A 31 9.42 -18.53 -1.34
N GLU A 32 9.94 -18.82 -0.14
CA GLU A 32 9.68 -20.09 0.59
C GLU A 32 8.20 -20.29 0.89
N GLN A 33 7.49 -19.22 1.27
CA GLN A 33 6.04 -19.24 1.48
C GLN A 33 5.30 -19.54 0.16
N ALA A 34 5.66 -18.88 -0.93
CA ALA A 34 5.08 -19.14 -2.24
C ALA A 34 5.32 -20.59 -2.69
N PHE A 35 6.53 -21.13 -2.50
CA PHE A 35 6.84 -22.53 -2.80
C PHE A 35 6.10 -23.52 -1.91
N SER A 36 5.93 -23.21 -0.61
CA SER A 36 5.15 -24.05 0.30
C SER A 36 3.67 -24.11 -0.11
N ILE A 37 3.06 -22.97 -0.45
CA ILE A 37 1.68 -22.90 -0.95
C ILE A 37 1.55 -23.62 -2.29
N ALA A 38 2.51 -23.47 -3.19
CA ALA A 38 2.56 -24.18 -4.46
C ALA A 38 2.62 -25.70 -4.25
N GLY A 39 3.51 -26.16 -3.36
CA GLY A 39 3.66 -27.58 -3.02
C GLY A 39 2.39 -28.19 -2.44
N LEU A 40 1.68 -27.48 -1.56
CA LEU A 40 0.39 -27.91 -1.03
C LEU A 40 -0.70 -27.98 -2.11
N THR A 41 -0.75 -27.00 -3.01
CA THR A 41 -1.78 -26.90 -4.06
C THR A 41 -1.60 -27.98 -5.13
N ILE A 42 -0.36 -28.19 -5.58
CA ILE A 42 0.00 -29.21 -6.59
C ILE A 42 -0.15 -30.62 -6.01
N SER A 43 0.34 -30.85 -4.79
CA SER A 43 0.39 -32.21 -4.23
C SER A 43 -0.95 -32.70 -3.65
N LYS A 44 -1.78 -31.84 -3.04
CA LYS A 44 -2.99 -32.29 -2.32
C LYS A 44 -4.29 -32.14 -3.12
N VAL A 45 -4.39 -31.16 -4.03
CA VAL A 45 -5.69 -30.80 -4.64
C VAL A 45 -5.77 -31.19 -6.11
N ARG A 46 -4.65 -31.24 -6.86
CA ARG A 46 -4.65 -31.57 -8.30
C ARG A 46 -3.37 -32.27 -8.78
N ASN A 47 -3.25 -33.58 -8.53
CA ASN A 47 -2.11 -34.41 -8.97
C ASN A 47 -2.04 -34.69 -10.51
N ARG A 48 -2.83 -33.97 -11.33
CA ARG A 48 -2.91 -34.13 -12.80
C ARG A 48 -2.96 -32.80 -13.54
N LEU A 49 -2.48 -31.72 -12.92
CA LEU A 49 -2.44 -30.41 -13.56
C LEU A 49 -1.04 -30.17 -14.13
N ASN A 50 -0.97 -29.62 -15.36
CA ASN A 50 0.30 -29.19 -15.92
C ASN A 50 0.93 -28.12 -15.01
N PRO A 51 2.25 -28.13 -14.82
CA PRO A 51 2.94 -27.22 -13.90
C PRO A 51 2.72 -25.75 -14.27
N GLU A 52 2.64 -25.45 -15.56
CA GLU A 52 2.34 -24.11 -16.08
C GLU A 52 0.95 -23.62 -15.65
N THR A 53 -0.07 -24.48 -15.79
CA THR A 53 -1.44 -24.17 -15.36
C THR A 53 -1.51 -24.03 -13.83
N ALA A 54 -0.74 -24.82 -13.08
CA ALA A 54 -0.67 -24.70 -11.63
C ALA A 54 -0.07 -23.36 -11.18
N CYS A 55 1.00 -22.92 -11.86
CA CYS A 55 1.63 -21.62 -11.63
C CYS A 55 0.65 -20.47 -11.91
N ALA A 56 -0.03 -20.51 -13.06
CA ALA A 56 -1.03 -19.49 -13.43
C ALA A 56 -2.17 -19.39 -12.41
N LEU A 57 -2.67 -20.51 -11.90
CA LEU A 57 -3.68 -20.53 -10.85
C LEU A 57 -3.17 -19.97 -9.52
N LEU A 58 -1.91 -20.23 -9.17
CA LEU A 58 -1.29 -19.68 -7.96
C LEU A 58 -1.15 -18.16 -8.05
N CYS A 59 -0.67 -17.63 -9.19
CA CYS A 59 -0.60 -16.20 -9.45
C CYS A 59 -1.99 -15.56 -9.38
N LEU A 60 -2.98 -16.16 -10.05
CA LEU A 60 -4.35 -15.68 -10.04
C LEU A 60 -4.94 -15.64 -8.62
N LYS A 61 -4.70 -16.68 -7.81
CA LYS A 61 -5.12 -16.72 -6.41
C LYS A 61 -4.46 -15.60 -5.59
N SER A 62 -3.16 -15.37 -5.78
CA SER A 62 -2.43 -14.28 -5.11
C SER A 62 -3.04 -12.93 -5.44
N TRP A 63 -3.23 -12.64 -6.73
CA TRP A 63 -3.77 -11.36 -7.20
C TRP A 63 -5.22 -11.10 -6.74
N ILE A 64 -6.08 -12.12 -6.77
CA ILE A 64 -7.46 -11.99 -6.28
C ILE A 64 -7.47 -11.70 -4.78
N THR A 65 -6.59 -12.36 -4.02
CA THR A 65 -6.50 -12.17 -2.55
C THR A 65 -5.99 -10.78 -2.20
N GLU A 66 -5.01 -10.25 -2.94
CA GLU A 66 -4.51 -8.88 -2.78
C GLU A 66 -5.60 -7.84 -3.10
N LYS A 67 -6.39 -8.08 -4.16
CA LYS A 67 -7.44 -7.13 -4.60
C LYS A 67 -8.66 -7.06 -3.70
N ILE A 68 -9.02 -8.15 -3.03
CA ILE A 68 -10.16 -8.18 -2.10
C ILE A 68 -9.84 -7.45 -0.78
N GLY A 69 -8.56 -7.22 -0.47
CA GLY A 69 -8.12 -6.50 0.73
C GLY A 69 -8.11 -4.96 0.64
N GLU A 70 -8.43 -4.36 -0.51
CA GLU A 70 -8.30 -2.90 -0.74
C GLU A 70 -9.61 -2.09 -0.54
N ASP A 71 -10.76 -2.71 -0.25
CA ASP A 71 -12.08 -2.04 -0.23
C ASP A 71 -12.55 -1.58 1.18
N ASN A 72 -11.64 -1.16 2.05
CA ASN A 72 -12.00 -0.53 3.34
C ASN A 72 -10.97 0.54 3.73
N ASN A 73 -11.02 1.70 3.09
CA ASN A 73 -10.47 2.95 3.63
C ASN A 73 -11.35 4.11 3.14
N GLU A 74 -12.55 4.23 3.70
CA GLU A 74 -13.29 5.50 3.74
C GLU A 74 -12.73 6.31 4.91
N ASP A 75 -11.71 7.14 4.68
CA ASP A 75 -11.28 8.20 5.60
C ASP A 75 -10.75 9.38 4.77
N ASP A 76 -11.61 9.95 3.92
CA ASP A 76 -11.45 11.33 3.45
C ASP A 76 -12.18 12.24 4.45
N GLN A 77 -11.48 12.61 5.53
CA GLN A 77 -11.92 13.65 6.44
C GLN A 77 -11.62 15.00 5.78
N PRO A 78 -12.61 15.90 5.58
CA PRO A 78 -12.33 17.24 5.10
C PRO A 78 -11.60 18.04 6.19
N ASP A 79 -10.45 18.59 5.83
CA ASP A 79 -9.69 19.53 6.67
C ASP A 79 -10.58 20.73 7.01
N SER A 80 -10.90 20.87 8.30
CA SER A 80 -11.48 22.07 8.87
C SER A 80 -10.37 23.12 9.02
N ASP A 81 -10.34 24.13 8.15
CA ASP A 81 -9.54 25.32 8.37
C ASP A 81 -10.17 26.14 9.51
N ASP A 82 -9.72 25.89 10.74
CA ASP A 82 -9.96 26.72 11.93
C ASP A 82 -8.72 27.62 12.15
N ASP A 83 -8.76 28.84 11.61
CA ASP A 83 -7.82 29.91 11.95
C ASP A 83 -8.62 31.08 12.55
N GLY A 84 -8.87 30.97 13.86
CA GLY A 84 -9.20 32.10 14.71
C GLY A 84 -7.91 32.64 15.36
N ASP A 85 -7.52 33.87 15.02
CA ASP A 85 -6.56 34.65 15.79
C ASP A 85 -7.17 36.02 16.12
N ASP A 86 -7.37 36.23 17.43
CA ASP A 86 -7.93 37.41 18.08
C ASP A 86 -6.87 38.53 18.18
N GLY A 87 -7.28 39.77 17.93
CA GLY A 87 -6.43 40.94 18.13
C GLY A 87 -7.25 42.22 18.29
N GLU A 88 -7.88 42.39 19.46
CA GLU A 88 -8.44 43.66 19.94
C GLU A 88 -7.41 44.81 19.83
N LYS A 89 -7.85 45.99 19.38
CA LYS A 89 -7.60 47.26 20.10
C LYS A 89 -8.74 48.25 19.88
N GLU A 90 -9.32 48.63 21.01
CA GLU A 90 -10.27 49.71 21.24
C GLU A 90 -9.65 51.08 20.94
N ASN A 91 -10.42 52.01 20.35
CA ASN A 91 -10.93 53.19 21.08
C ASN A 91 -11.66 54.21 20.18
N GLU A 92 -12.67 54.82 20.81
CA GLU A 92 -13.60 55.84 20.32
C GLU A 92 -12.93 57.16 19.94
N THR A 93 -13.54 57.94 19.03
CA THR A 93 -14.02 59.30 19.32
C THR A 93 -14.82 59.90 18.15
N ASN A 94 -15.95 60.52 18.53
CA ASN A 94 -16.87 61.37 17.76
C ASN A 94 -16.16 62.41 16.86
N GLU A 95 -16.75 62.73 15.70
CA GLU A 95 -17.65 63.90 15.46
C GLU A 95 -18.24 63.85 14.05
#